data_AF-K6Y964-F1
#
_entry.id   AF-K6Y964-F1
#
_cell.length_a   1.000
_cell.length_b   1.000
_cell.length_c   1.000
_cell.angle_alpha   90.00
_cell.angle_beta   90.00
_cell.angle_gamma   90.00
#
_symmetry.space_group_name_H-M   'P 1'
#
loop_
_entity.id
_entity.type
_entity.pdbx_description
1 polymer ?
#
loop_
_entity_poly.entity_id
_entity_poly.type
_entity_poly.pdbx_seq_one_letter_code
_entity_poly.pdbx_strand_id
1 'polypeptide(L)'
;MSCFKVVFFCCFFAINSFAQEKENSDDALQQTLAPLPAHWQQSRINEPIFGGIVHVIETGEKHKKAIILVHGLGYSGLRDWLDIIPQLESDYHIIALDLPGFGESDPTSLQLAPQRYAQLLQWLIPQFSSQKVTVIGHSMGAAISLRFASEFPNMVERLIMVDTAGVLQRSVFVRHMTQMPDRYEWLAKYQQRFNFIDTAVSRFNRFINSVSGSVLSQMDKLPDPTQVLLQNKFAQKYVYKDRPTLNAAIGLINEDFSQAIDKLLVPTHIIWGEYDRVAPLRTGELLQFHLDNAELNVIQDAGHVPMKDKPTEFMQKLNYALNNPPIKRQHLTYIESEDLATLTCNNQNDRSFSGHYDFVYISGCKYITLSNLTAKQIYIENSDVTMQQVVVQSDNLTMEVNNSFVTMTNVRLQGKTALKVKGSTVDAAGAEFTGSNHPIQVVADSLLYLSVSRQYYNGKLQYLHGMSEGNVYDLR
;
A
#
# COMPACT_ATOMS: atom_id res chain seq x y z
N MET A 1 21.18 11.68 -27.85
CA MET A 1 22.37 11.64 -26.96
C MET A 1 22.33 12.63 -25.78
N SER A 2 21.39 13.59 -25.69
CA SER A 2 21.32 14.53 -24.55
C SER A 2 20.38 14.14 -23.40
N CYS A 3 19.28 13.39 -23.63
CA CYS A 3 18.37 12.98 -22.53
C CYS A 3 18.99 12.02 -21.50
N PHE A 4 19.86 11.11 -21.95
CA PHE A 4 20.52 10.14 -21.05
C PHE A 4 21.48 10.81 -20.07
N LYS A 5 22.11 11.93 -20.48
CA LYS A 5 22.98 12.72 -19.60
C LYS A 5 22.16 13.50 -18.56
N VAL A 6 20.96 13.97 -18.90
CA VAL A 6 20.11 14.73 -17.96
C VAL A 6 19.55 13.82 -16.86
N VAL A 7 19.09 12.60 -17.18
CA VAL A 7 18.61 11.64 -16.17
C VAL A 7 19.74 11.18 -15.25
N PHE A 8 20.94 10.92 -15.80
CA PHE A 8 22.11 10.57 -14.99
C PHE A 8 22.58 11.74 -14.11
N PHE A 9 22.55 12.98 -14.61
CA PHE A 9 22.87 14.18 -13.83
C PHE A 9 21.84 14.48 -12.74
N CYS A 10 20.54 14.26 -12.99
CA CYS A 10 19.47 14.46 -12.01
C CYS A 10 19.56 13.45 -10.86
N CYS A 11 19.89 12.18 -11.15
CA CYS A 11 20.22 11.21 -10.12
C CYS A 11 21.50 11.62 -9.36
N PHE A 12 22.57 12.05 -10.05
CA PHE A 12 23.84 12.43 -9.42
C PHE A 12 23.74 13.67 -8.51
N PHE A 13 22.95 14.68 -8.87
CA PHE A 13 22.76 15.90 -8.07
C PHE A 13 21.81 15.71 -6.88
N ALA A 14 20.78 14.87 -7.03
CA ALA A 14 19.97 14.42 -5.90
C ALA A 14 20.85 13.64 -4.91
N ILE A 15 21.74 12.77 -5.42
CA ILE A 15 22.66 11.93 -4.62
C ILE A 15 23.72 12.75 -3.87
N ASN A 16 24.25 13.84 -4.44
CA ASN A 16 25.27 14.68 -3.78
C ASN A 16 24.68 15.67 -2.75
N SER A 17 23.43 16.13 -2.92
CA SER A 17 22.80 17.00 -1.91
C SER A 17 22.51 16.25 -0.60
N PHE A 18 22.20 14.94 -0.66
CA PHE A 18 22.09 14.07 0.52
C PHE A 18 23.44 13.79 1.21
N ALA A 19 24.56 13.87 0.49
CA ALA A 19 25.89 13.65 1.06
C ALA A 19 26.39 14.87 1.87
N GLN A 20 26.00 16.08 1.47
CA GLN A 20 26.32 17.32 2.18
C GLN A 20 25.39 17.59 3.39
N GLU A 21 24.18 17.02 3.40
CA GLU A 21 23.30 17.00 4.59
C GLU A 21 23.88 16.15 5.73
N LYS A 22 24.79 15.21 5.43
CA LYS A 22 25.40 14.33 6.45
C LYS A 22 26.24 15.12 7.47
N GLU A 23 26.95 16.16 7.04
CA GLU A 23 27.78 16.97 7.95
C GLU A 23 27.00 18.02 8.77
N ASN A 24 25.82 18.46 8.31
CA ASN A 24 25.02 19.46 9.03
C ASN A 24 23.82 18.88 9.81
N SER A 25 23.45 17.62 9.58
CA SER A 25 22.34 16.95 10.28
C SER A 25 22.79 16.13 11.49
N ASP A 26 24.07 15.76 11.57
CA ASP A 26 24.65 15.06 12.73
C ASP A 26 24.56 15.90 14.02
N ASP A 27 24.58 17.24 13.93
CA ASP A 27 24.44 18.15 15.08
C ASP A 27 22.99 18.56 15.40
N ALA A 28 22.05 18.49 14.44
CA ALA A 28 20.68 18.99 14.61
C ALA A 28 19.64 17.90 14.93
N LEU A 29 19.96 16.62 14.68
CA LEU A 29 19.05 15.48 14.92
C LEU A 29 19.31 14.71 16.23
N GLN A 30 20.27 15.15 17.05
CA GLN A 30 20.31 14.82 18.48
C GLN A 30 19.26 15.63 19.27
N GLN A 31 18.00 15.62 18.83
CA GLN A 31 16.92 15.88 19.78
C GLN A 31 16.92 14.71 20.76
N THR A 32 17.53 14.94 21.92
CA THR A 32 17.56 14.06 23.07
C THR A 32 16.14 13.62 23.37
N LEU A 33 15.80 12.40 22.98
CA LEU A 33 14.56 11.76 23.40
C LEU A 33 14.53 11.79 24.93
N ALA A 34 13.34 12.03 25.50
CA ALA A 34 13.15 11.75 26.91
C ALA A 34 13.59 10.30 27.17
N PRO A 35 14.35 10.04 28.25
CA PRO A 35 14.79 8.70 28.56
C PRO A 35 13.57 7.78 28.65
N LEU A 36 13.68 6.59 28.06
CA LEU A 36 12.64 5.58 28.14
C LEU A 36 12.34 5.27 29.61
N PRO A 37 11.07 4.97 29.97
CA PRO A 37 10.72 4.61 31.34
C PRO A 37 11.61 3.49 31.89
N ALA A 38 12.04 3.61 33.14
CA ALA A 38 13.01 2.69 33.74
C ALA A 38 12.50 1.24 33.83
N HIS A 39 11.18 1.02 33.83
CA HIS A 39 10.58 -0.31 33.83
C HIS A 39 10.56 -0.98 32.45
N TRP A 40 10.86 -0.23 31.37
CA TRP A 40 10.96 -0.78 30.02
C TRP A 40 12.31 -1.48 29.86
N GLN A 41 12.26 -2.78 29.65
CA GLN A 41 13.46 -3.59 29.44
C GLN A 41 13.94 -3.42 28.01
N GLN A 42 15.19 -3.00 27.84
CA GLN A 42 15.84 -2.88 26.53
C GLN A 42 16.78 -4.06 26.34
N SER A 43 16.66 -4.72 25.20
CA SER A 43 17.48 -5.86 24.82
C SER A 43 18.11 -5.64 23.45
N ARG A 44 19.39 -6.04 23.33
CA ARG A 44 20.13 -6.10 22.06
C ARG A 44 20.43 -7.56 21.77
N ILE A 45 19.80 -8.11 20.74
CA ILE A 45 19.79 -9.56 20.49
C ILE A 45 20.43 -9.83 19.13
N ASN A 46 21.42 -10.72 19.09
CA ASN A 46 22.01 -11.19 17.83
C ASN A 46 20.97 -12.03 17.07
N GLU A 47 20.59 -11.57 15.88
CA GLU A 47 19.60 -12.22 15.03
C GLU A 47 20.24 -12.83 13.77
N PRO A 48 19.83 -14.04 13.33
CA PRO A 48 20.48 -14.74 12.24
C PRO A 48 19.98 -14.35 10.84
N ILE A 49 18.89 -13.58 10.73
CA ILE A 49 18.17 -13.33 9.47
C ILE A 49 18.84 -12.20 8.67
N PHE A 50 19.28 -11.15 9.36
CA PHE A 50 20.10 -10.07 8.81
C PHE A 50 21.56 -10.13 9.24
N GLY A 51 21.89 -10.97 10.23
CA GLY A 51 23.25 -11.22 10.69
C GLY A 51 23.80 -10.06 11.53
N GLY A 52 22.94 -9.40 12.31
CA GLY A 52 23.30 -8.28 13.17
C GLY A 52 22.55 -8.29 14.50
N ILE A 53 22.58 -7.16 15.19
CA ILE A 53 21.82 -6.94 16.43
C ILE A 53 20.47 -6.31 16.11
N VAL A 54 19.40 -6.90 16.65
CA VAL A 54 18.09 -6.26 16.75
C VAL A 54 17.90 -5.66 18.15
N HIS A 55 17.44 -4.41 18.20
CA HIS A 55 17.03 -3.73 19.42
C HIS A 55 15.54 -3.96 19.69
N VAL A 56 15.22 -4.34 20.92
CA VAL A 56 13.86 -4.67 21.36
C VAL A 56 13.58 -4.01 22.72
N ILE A 57 12.38 -3.46 22.85
CA ILE A 57 11.76 -3.04 24.10
C ILE A 57 10.72 -4.07 24.53
N GLU A 58 10.79 -4.46 25.79
CA GLU A 58 9.82 -5.32 26.47
C GLU A 58 9.26 -4.61 27.71
N THR A 59 7.94 -4.57 27.83
CA THR A 59 7.24 -4.05 29.02
C THR A 59 5.92 -4.80 29.26
N GLY A 60 5.29 -4.57 30.41
CA GLY A 60 4.13 -5.34 30.86
C GLY A 60 4.49 -6.72 31.39
N GLU A 61 3.51 -7.40 31.97
CA GLU A 61 3.73 -8.68 32.66
C GLU A 61 3.72 -9.86 31.67
N LYS A 62 4.81 -10.66 31.61
CA LYS A 62 5.02 -11.75 30.63
C LYS A 62 3.93 -12.85 30.57
N HIS A 63 3.06 -12.94 31.58
CA HIS A 63 1.96 -13.91 31.59
C HIS A 63 0.68 -13.38 30.91
N LYS A 64 0.61 -12.08 30.61
CA LYS A 64 -0.49 -11.45 29.89
C LYS A 64 -0.41 -11.78 28.40
N LYS A 65 -1.48 -11.48 27.65
CA LYS A 65 -1.50 -11.66 26.20
C LYS A 65 -0.42 -10.79 25.56
N ALA A 66 0.40 -11.38 24.70
CA ALA A 66 1.50 -10.69 24.04
C ALA A 66 1.05 -9.90 22.81
N ILE A 67 1.57 -8.69 22.67
CA ILE A 67 1.42 -7.81 21.51
C ILE A 67 2.82 -7.50 20.98
N ILE A 68 3.04 -7.74 19.69
CA ILE A 68 4.24 -7.25 18.99
C ILE A 68 3.90 -6.03 18.13
N LEU A 69 4.66 -4.96 18.30
CA LEU A 69 4.51 -3.67 17.60
C LEU A 69 5.60 -3.52 16.53
N VAL A 70 5.20 -3.38 15.27
CA VAL A 70 6.09 -3.33 14.11
C VAL A 70 5.96 -1.97 13.41
N HIS A 71 7.03 -1.18 13.42
CA HIS A 71 7.00 0.20 12.95
C HIS A 71 7.07 0.39 11.43
N GLY A 72 6.76 1.61 10.97
CA GLY A 72 6.87 2.04 9.58
C GLY A 72 8.27 2.46 9.13
N LEU A 73 8.38 3.15 8.00
CA LEU A 73 9.64 3.76 7.56
C LEU A 73 9.94 5.03 8.37
N GLY A 74 11.17 5.17 8.85
CA GLY A 74 11.62 6.36 9.59
C GLY A 74 12.98 6.10 10.25
N TYR A 75 13.72 7.15 10.63
CA TYR A 75 15.06 6.98 11.20
C TYR A 75 15.05 6.21 12.54
N SER A 76 13.99 6.38 13.33
CA SER A 76 13.76 5.65 14.59
C SER A 76 12.31 5.18 14.59
N GLY A 77 12.11 3.93 14.20
CA GLY A 77 10.80 3.42 13.90
C GLY A 77 9.97 3.11 15.14
N LEU A 78 10.59 2.67 16.23
CA LEU A 78 9.92 2.50 17.53
C LEU A 78 9.13 3.75 17.98
N ARG A 79 9.51 4.95 17.53
CA ARG A 79 8.82 6.22 17.82
C ARG A 79 7.36 6.26 17.37
N ASP A 80 6.94 5.35 16.51
CA ASP A 80 5.53 5.20 16.15
C ASP A 80 4.68 4.77 17.35
N TRP A 81 5.29 4.11 18.33
CA TRP A 81 4.60 3.40 19.40
C TRP A 81 4.80 4.00 20.79
N LEU A 82 5.71 4.96 20.98
CA LEU A 82 6.07 5.48 22.30
C LEU A 82 4.89 6.06 23.09
N ASP A 83 3.93 6.70 22.41
CA ASP A 83 2.73 7.26 23.05
C ASP A 83 1.60 6.22 23.23
N ILE A 84 1.77 5.04 22.64
CA ILE A 84 0.79 3.94 22.63
C ILE A 84 1.13 2.88 23.66
N ILE A 85 2.42 2.54 23.82
CA ILE A 85 2.89 1.52 24.78
C ILE A 85 2.38 1.80 26.21
N PRO A 86 2.46 3.03 26.77
CA PRO A 86 1.95 3.31 28.12
C PRO A 86 0.46 3.04 28.31
N GLN A 87 -0.32 3.06 27.21
CA GLN A 87 -1.77 2.81 27.25
C GLN A 87 -2.12 1.32 27.15
N LEU A 88 -1.14 0.45 26.84
CA LEU A 88 -1.35 -0.98 26.65
C LEU A 88 -0.62 -1.83 27.70
N GLU A 89 0.51 -1.37 28.24
CA GLU A 89 1.40 -2.16 29.10
C GLU A 89 0.78 -2.62 30.43
N SER A 90 -0.31 -1.96 30.87
CA SER A 90 -1.09 -2.38 32.04
C SER A 90 -1.85 -3.69 31.81
N ASP A 91 -2.25 -3.98 30.58
CA ASP A 91 -3.16 -5.09 30.25
C ASP A 91 -2.53 -6.16 29.36
N TYR A 92 -1.39 -5.83 28.73
CA TYR A 92 -0.71 -6.69 27.76
C TYR A 92 0.78 -6.78 28.04
N HIS A 93 1.38 -7.87 27.55
CA HIS A 93 2.82 -8.01 27.42
C HIS A 93 3.25 -7.39 26.09
N ILE A 94 4.00 -6.30 26.12
CA ILE A 94 4.34 -5.53 24.92
C ILE A 94 5.77 -5.80 24.49
N ILE A 95 5.94 -6.13 23.22
CA ILE A 95 7.21 -6.31 22.53
C ILE A 95 7.25 -5.32 21.38
N ALA A 96 8.22 -4.43 21.35
CA ALA A 96 8.41 -3.49 20.24
C ALA A 96 9.86 -3.53 19.78
N LEU A 97 10.10 -3.60 18.48
CA LEU A 97 11.44 -3.71 17.91
C LEU A 97 11.77 -2.53 17.01
N ASP A 98 13.04 -2.15 16.99
CA ASP A 98 13.60 -1.44 15.83
C ASP A 98 13.96 -2.49 14.77
N LEU A 99 13.41 -2.37 13.56
CA LEU A 99 13.73 -3.27 12.46
C LEU A 99 15.21 -3.12 12.04
N PRO A 100 15.92 -4.20 11.65
CA PRO A 100 17.28 -4.12 11.12
C PRO A 100 17.43 -3.02 10.06
N GLY A 101 18.45 -2.17 10.22
CA GLY A 101 18.61 -0.95 9.42
C GLY A 101 17.98 0.32 10.01
N PHE A 102 17.28 0.25 11.14
CA PHE A 102 16.59 1.40 11.75
C PHE A 102 16.87 1.51 13.25
N GLY A 103 16.71 2.73 13.79
CA GLY A 103 16.82 3.00 15.23
C GLY A 103 18.13 2.49 15.82
N GLU A 104 18.03 1.74 16.91
CA GLU A 104 19.18 1.18 17.63
C GLU A 104 19.57 -0.23 17.13
N SER A 105 18.91 -0.75 16.09
CA SER A 105 19.28 -2.00 15.42
C SER A 105 20.42 -1.79 14.43
N ASP A 106 21.24 -2.83 14.23
CA ASP A 106 22.41 -2.72 13.38
C ASP A 106 22.04 -2.42 11.91
N PRO A 107 22.86 -1.63 11.20
CA PRO A 107 22.70 -1.43 9.78
C PRO A 107 22.95 -2.75 9.03
N THR A 108 22.30 -2.91 7.87
CA THR A 108 22.50 -4.08 7.03
C THR A 108 22.60 -3.69 5.55
N SER A 109 23.44 -4.41 4.82
CA SER A 109 23.53 -4.31 3.36
C SER A 109 22.59 -5.29 2.63
N LEU A 110 21.89 -6.15 3.38
CA LEU A 110 20.91 -7.07 2.79
C LEU A 110 19.68 -6.30 2.31
N GLN A 111 18.95 -6.90 1.38
CA GLN A 111 17.68 -6.34 0.92
C GLN A 111 16.67 -6.33 2.08
N LEU A 112 16.11 -5.16 2.36
CA LEU A 112 15.10 -4.94 3.39
C LEU A 112 13.71 -5.14 2.77
N ALA A 113 13.26 -6.38 2.70
CA ALA A 113 11.97 -6.75 2.09
C ALA A 113 10.99 -7.32 3.14
N PRO A 114 9.67 -7.13 2.95
CA PRO A 114 8.65 -7.64 3.89
C PRO A 114 8.80 -9.13 4.26
N GLN A 115 9.14 -10.02 3.32
CA GLN A 115 9.33 -11.45 3.65
C GLN A 115 10.52 -11.70 4.57
N ARG A 116 11.64 -10.99 4.37
CA ARG A 116 12.81 -11.18 5.23
C ARG A 116 12.52 -10.67 6.65
N TYR A 117 11.79 -9.57 6.78
CA TYR A 117 11.32 -9.13 8.09
C TYR A 117 10.30 -10.09 8.71
N ALA A 118 9.42 -10.72 7.92
CA ALA A 118 8.54 -11.77 8.44
C ALA A 118 9.33 -12.96 9.03
N GLN A 119 10.43 -13.37 8.41
CA GLN A 119 11.35 -14.38 8.95
C GLN A 119 12.02 -13.92 10.25
N LEU A 120 12.37 -12.64 10.36
CA LEU A 120 12.86 -12.06 11.63
C LEU A 120 11.79 -12.16 12.72
N LEU A 121 10.54 -11.78 12.45
CA LEU A 121 9.46 -11.87 13.43
C LEU A 121 9.21 -13.32 13.86
N GLN A 122 9.24 -14.27 12.92
CA GLN A 122 9.13 -15.70 13.19
C GLN A 122 10.22 -16.18 14.17
N TRP A 123 11.45 -15.72 14.00
CA TRP A 123 12.56 -16.07 14.88
C TRP A 123 12.53 -15.34 16.23
N LEU A 124 12.08 -14.08 16.25
CA LEU A 124 12.12 -13.21 17.41
C LEU A 124 11.01 -13.51 18.43
N ILE A 125 9.77 -13.68 17.97
CA ILE A 125 8.58 -13.82 18.84
C ILE A 125 8.73 -14.95 19.88
N PRO A 126 9.22 -16.16 19.54
CA PRO A 126 9.35 -17.27 20.49
C PRO A 126 10.29 -16.99 21.69
N GLN A 127 11.12 -15.95 21.60
CA GLN A 127 12.04 -15.55 22.67
C GLN A 127 11.33 -14.80 23.80
N PHE A 128 10.16 -14.23 23.50
CA PHE A 128 9.37 -13.42 24.41
C PHE A 128 8.02 -14.06 24.76
N SER A 129 7.41 -14.80 23.84
CA SER A 129 6.12 -15.46 24.05
C SER A 129 6.10 -16.88 23.50
N SER A 130 5.61 -17.82 24.31
CA SER A 130 5.32 -19.19 23.88
C SER A 130 3.89 -19.35 23.33
N GLN A 131 3.06 -18.32 23.45
CA GLN A 131 1.68 -18.28 22.94
C GLN A 131 1.60 -17.49 21.64
N LYS A 132 0.49 -17.64 20.92
CA LYS A 132 0.15 -16.77 19.79
C LYS A 132 0.13 -15.30 20.24
N VAL A 133 0.60 -14.42 19.37
CA VAL A 133 0.69 -12.98 19.66
C VAL A 133 -0.30 -12.18 18.82
N THR A 134 -0.73 -11.04 19.34
CA THR A 134 -1.34 -10.00 18.51
C THR A 134 -0.24 -9.25 17.78
N VAL A 135 -0.34 -9.10 16.47
CA VAL A 135 0.64 -8.37 15.66
C VAL A 135 0.01 -7.05 15.25
N ILE A 136 0.64 -5.93 15.61
CA ILE A 136 0.22 -4.59 15.21
C ILE A 136 1.32 -3.97 14.37
N GLY A 137 1.01 -3.62 13.14
CA GLY A 137 1.95 -2.98 12.23
C GLY A 137 1.43 -1.65 11.72
N HIS A 138 2.33 -0.68 11.54
CA HIS A 138 2.03 0.62 10.92
C HIS A 138 2.80 0.78 9.59
N SER A 139 2.13 1.25 8.53
CA SER A 139 2.76 1.55 7.24
C SER A 139 3.51 0.36 6.66
N MET A 140 4.84 0.46 6.48
CA MET A 140 5.70 -0.68 6.14
C MET A 140 5.59 -1.83 7.15
N GLY A 141 5.49 -1.53 8.45
CA GLY A 141 5.32 -2.51 9.50
C GLY A 141 4.01 -3.29 9.38
N ALA A 142 2.94 -2.66 8.87
CA ALA A 142 1.69 -3.33 8.56
C ALA A 142 1.86 -4.32 7.40
N ALA A 143 2.62 -3.94 6.37
CA ALA A 143 2.93 -4.79 5.22
C ALA A 143 3.80 -6.00 5.62
N ILE A 144 4.79 -5.78 6.49
CA ILE A 144 5.58 -6.85 7.12
C ILE A 144 4.66 -7.78 7.93
N SER A 145 3.74 -7.21 8.71
CA SER A 145 2.82 -7.96 9.56
C SER A 145 1.83 -8.79 8.75
N LEU A 146 1.34 -8.26 7.62
CA LEU A 146 0.52 -8.99 6.64
C LEU A 146 1.27 -10.21 6.10
N ARG A 147 2.53 -10.02 5.68
CA ARG A 147 3.38 -11.12 5.19
C ARG A 147 3.62 -12.16 6.27
N PHE A 148 3.98 -11.73 7.49
CA PHE A 148 4.20 -12.61 8.64
C PHE A 148 2.96 -13.43 9.00
N ALA A 149 1.79 -12.79 9.11
CA ALA A 149 0.55 -13.46 9.47
C ALA A 149 0.08 -14.46 8.40
N SER A 150 0.40 -14.21 7.13
CA SER A 150 0.10 -15.13 6.03
C SER A 150 1.02 -16.35 6.01
N GLU A 151 2.33 -16.16 6.27
CA GLU A 151 3.31 -17.25 6.25
C GLU A 151 3.32 -18.08 7.55
N PHE A 152 3.04 -17.45 8.69
CA PHE A 152 3.11 -18.06 10.01
C PHE A 152 1.80 -17.88 10.82
N PRO A 153 0.63 -18.25 10.27
CA PRO A 153 -0.67 -17.99 10.91
C PRO A 153 -0.83 -18.68 12.28
N ASN A 154 -0.09 -19.77 12.51
CA ASN A 154 -0.11 -20.48 13.79
C ASN A 154 0.55 -19.71 14.94
N MET A 155 1.30 -18.64 14.65
CA MET A 155 1.91 -17.75 15.64
C MET A 155 1.07 -16.50 15.94
N VAL A 156 0.00 -16.27 15.15
CA VAL A 156 -0.77 -15.03 15.20
C VAL A 156 -2.17 -15.28 15.74
N GLU A 157 -2.51 -14.57 16.80
CA GLU A 157 -3.84 -14.56 17.40
C GLU A 157 -4.78 -13.64 16.61
N ARG A 158 -4.30 -12.43 16.32
CA ARG A 158 -4.98 -11.42 15.49
C ARG A 158 -3.95 -10.50 14.84
N LEU A 159 -4.32 -9.93 13.71
CA LEU A 159 -3.53 -8.94 12.98
C LEU A 159 -4.24 -7.59 13.05
N ILE A 160 -3.52 -6.52 13.38
CA ILE A 160 -4.01 -5.14 13.33
C ILE A 160 -3.08 -4.36 12.40
N MET A 161 -3.60 -3.92 11.27
CA MET A 161 -2.88 -3.16 10.27
C MET A 161 -3.27 -1.69 10.34
N VAL A 162 -2.29 -0.79 10.43
CA VAL A 162 -2.49 0.66 10.44
C VAL A 162 -1.88 1.24 9.17
N ASP A 163 -2.69 1.85 8.30
CA ASP A 163 -2.25 2.58 7.09
C ASP A 163 -1.26 1.82 6.20
N THR A 164 -1.62 0.60 5.78
CA THR A 164 -0.69 -0.35 5.14
C THR A 164 -0.11 0.17 3.83
N ALA A 165 1.21 0.33 3.77
CA ALA A 165 1.90 0.83 2.59
C ALA A 165 2.30 -0.31 1.61
N GLY A 166 2.49 0.03 0.34
CA GLY A 166 3.17 -0.85 -0.64
C GLY A 166 2.37 -2.03 -1.20
N VAL A 167 1.07 -2.13 -0.93
CA VAL A 167 0.23 -3.23 -1.48
C VAL A 167 -0.12 -3.00 -2.95
N LEU A 168 -0.30 -1.74 -3.37
CA LEU A 168 -0.58 -1.42 -4.77
C LEU A 168 0.66 -1.59 -5.64
N GLN A 169 0.43 -1.81 -6.93
CA GLN A 169 1.49 -1.88 -7.92
C GLN A 169 2.37 -0.64 -7.84
N ARG A 170 3.68 -0.85 -7.95
CA ARG A 170 4.71 0.16 -7.73
C ARG A 170 4.44 1.51 -8.40
N SER A 171 4.16 1.53 -9.70
CA SER A 171 3.91 2.77 -10.47
C SER A 171 2.63 3.45 -9.97
N VAL A 172 1.58 2.70 -9.64
CA VAL A 172 0.35 3.23 -9.03
C VAL A 172 0.64 3.86 -7.66
N PHE A 173 1.40 3.17 -6.82
CA PHE A 173 1.78 3.65 -5.49
C PHE A 173 2.66 4.91 -5.56
N VAL A 174 3.68 4.92 -6.42
CA VAL A 174 4.55 6.08 -6.64
C VAL A 174 3.77 7.26 -7.23
N ARG A 175 2.86 7.00 -8.18
CA ARG A 175 1.97 8.02 -8.75
C ARG A 175 1.10 8.67 -7.68
N HIS A 176 0.50 7.89 -6.78
CA HIS A 176 -0.29 8.43 -5.66
C HIS A 176 0.56 9.36 -4.77
N MET A 177 1.79 8.96 -4.42
CA MET A 177 2.69 9.79 -3.61
C MET A 177 3.16 11.08 -4.31
N THR A 178 3.05 11.17 -5.64
CA THR A 178 3.60 12.27 -6.45
C THR A 178 2.54 13.23 -7.00
N GLN A 179 1.29 12.80 -7.13
CA GLN A 179 0.16 13.65 -7.55
C GLN A 179 -0.28 14.56 -6.40
N MET A 180 0.27 15.78 -6.32
CA MET A 180 -0.06 16.74 -5.27
C MET A 180 -0.24 18.17 -5.83
N PRO A 181 -1.48 18.71 -5.87
CA PRO A 181 -1.72 20.11 -6.21
C PRO A 181 -1.28 21.09 -5.10
N ASP A 182 -1.58 20.81 -3.82
CA ASP A 182 -1.52 21.83 -2.76
C ASP A 182 -0.73 21.39 -1.51
N ARG A 183 0.60 21.28 -1.64
CA ARG A 183 1.47 21.23 -0.44
C ARG A 183 1.55 22.58 0.30
N TYR A 184 1.23 23.70 -0.36
CA TYR A 184 1.41 25.04 0.23
C TYR A 184 0.43 25.35 1.38
N GLU A 185 -0.84 24.98 1.27
CA GLU A 185 -1.84 25.27 2.31
C GLU A 185 -1.67 24.41 3.58
N TRP A 186 -1.25 23.14 3.42
CA TRP A 186 -1.02 22.25 4.57
C TRP A 186 0.27 22.61 5.33
N LEU A 187 1.35 22.97 4.62
CA LEU A 187 2.60 23.45 5.23
C LEU A 187 2.39 24.76 5.99
N ALA A 188 1.58 25.69 5.46
CA ALA A 188 1.29 26.96 6.13
C ALA A 188 0.53 26.80 7.45
N LYS A 189 -0.30 25.75 7.59
CA LYS A 189 -1.10 25.51 8.80
C LYS A 189 -0.33 24.82 9.93
N TYR A 190 0.74 24.09 9.62
CA TYR A 190 1.48 23.26 10.58
C TYR A 190 2.98 23.57 10.72
N GLN A 191 3.47 24.62 10.03
CA GLN A 191 4.86 25.08 10.07
C GLN A 191 5.40 25.36 11.48
N GLN A 192 4.55 25.70 12.46
CA GLN A 192 5.00 25.96 13.83
C GLN A 192 5.26 24.70 14.68
N ARG A 193 4.95 23.49 14.19
CA ARG A 193 5.08 22.24 14.97
C ARG A 193 6.08 21.23 14.42
N PHE A 194 6.55 21.38 13.18
CA PHE A 194 7.45 20.41 12.53
C PHE A 194 8.52 21.13 11.68
N ASN A 195 9.66 21.45 12.29
CA ASN A 195 10.79 22.14 11.64
C ASN A 195 11.68 21.24 10.74
N PHE A 196 11.17 20.17 10.12
CA PHE A 196 12.05 19.17 9.46
C PHE A 196 11.92 19.05 7.93
N ILE A 197 11.09 19.87 7.26
CA ILE A 197 10.94 19.76 5.81
C ILE A 197 11.11 21.14 5.18
N ASP A 198 12.35 21.55 4.87
CA ASP A 198 12.53 22.66 3.94
C ASP A 198 13.77 22.57 3.03
N THR A 199 13.57 23.12 1.83
CA THR A 199 14.51 23.43 0.73
C THR A 199 14.76 22.40 -0.37
N ALA A 200 15.08 21.12 -0.08
CA ALA A 200 15.38 20.15 -1.16
C ALA A 200 14.12 19.70 -1.91
N VAL A 201 13.05 19.42 -1.16
CA VAL A 201 11.74 18.99 -1.67
C VAL A 201 11.05 20.12 -2.47
N SER A 202 11.22 21.38 -2.07
CA SER A 202 10.60 22.53 -2.74
C SER A 202 11.22 22.90 -4.10
N ARG A 203 12.48 22.50 -4.36
CA ARG A 203 13.14 22.63 -5.67
C ARG A 203 12.77 21.50 -6.62
N PHE A 204 12.64 20.28 -6.12
CA PHE A 204 12.17 19.12 -6.89
C PHE A 204 10.69 19.28 -7.31
N ASN A 205 9.84 19.78 -6.42
CA ASN A 205 8.41 19.98 -6.68
C ASN A 205 8.12 21.06 -7.74
N ARG A 206 8.92 22.14 -7.81
CA ARG A 206 8.80 23.15 -8.89
C ARG A 206 9.09 22.60 -10.28
N PHE A 207 9.92 21.55 -10.37
CA PHE A 207 10.25 20.90 -11.62
C PHE A 207 9.18 19.88 -12.05
N ILE A 208 8.63 19.10 -11.13
CA ILE A 208 7.58 18.11 -11.45
C ILE A 208 6.23 18.78 -11.75
N ASN A 209 5.90 19.89 -11.10
CA ASN A 209 4.67 20.64 -11.40
C ASN A 209 4.67 21.34 -12.77
N SER A 210 5.79 21.37 -13.50
CA SER A 210 5.85 21.87 -14.88
C SER A 210 5.66 20.76 -15.93
N VAL A 211 5.45 19.52 -15.47
CA VAL A 211 5.44 18.32 -16.31
C VAL A 211 4.02 17.77 -16.40
N SER A 212 3.38 17.94 -17.56
CA SER A 212 2.01 17.49 -17.85
C SER A 212 1.87 15.96 -17.83
N GLY A 213 0.64 15.45 -17.63
CA GLY A 213 0.33 14.00 -17.57
C GLY A 213 0.82 13.16 -18.77
N SER A 214 1.12 13.80 -19.91
CA SER A 214 1.75 13.20 -21.09
C SER A 214 3.22 12.81 -20.93
N VAL A 215 3.91 13.27 -19.88
CA VAL A 215 5.32 12.97 -19.62
C VAL A 215 5.47 11.82 -18.62
N LEU A 216 4.54 11.65 -17.68
CA LEU A 216 4.50 10.46 -16.82
C LEU A 216 4.32 9.18 -17.65
N SER A 217 3.44 9.22 -18.66
CA SER A 217 3.27 8.13 -19.64
C SER A 217 4.50 7.86 -20.50
N GLN A 218 5.45 8.80 -20.59
CA GLN A 218 6.75 8.57 -21.24
C GLN A 218 7.80 8.02 -20.29
N MET A 219 7.67 8.23 -18.98
CA MET A 219 8.57 7.64 -17.96
C MET A 219 8.29 6.15 -17.75
N ASP A 220 7.03 5.70 -17.84
CA ASP A 220 6.66 4.28 -17.77
C ASP A 220 7.16 3.46 -18.99
N LYS A 221 7.54 4.13 -20.10
CA LYS A 221 8.14 3.50 -21.29
C LYS A 221 9.66 3.39 -21.23
N LEU A 222 10.30 3.97 -20.22
CA LEU A 222 11.74 3.84 -20.02
C LEU A 222 12.04 2.54 -19.25
N PRO A 223 13.19 1.89 -19.50
CA PRO A 223 13.61 0.74 -18.72
C PRO A 223 13.65 1.10 -17.24
N ASP A 224 12.90 0.37 -16.43
CA ASP A 224 12.78 0.65 -15.01
C ASP A 224 14.14 0.51 -14.31
N PRO A 225 14.71 1.62 -13.78
CA PRO A 225 16.01 1.59 -13.13
C PRO A 225 16.00 0.73 -11.86
N THR A 226 14.83 0.48 -11.25
CA THR A 226 14.73 -0.43 -10.11
C THR A 226 14.80 -1.89 -10.52
N GLN A 227 14.32 -2.30 -11.71
CA GLN A 227 14.58 -3.65 -12.24
C GLN A 227 16.08 -3.90 -12.47
N VAL A 228 16.80 -2.94 -13.05
CA VAL A 228 18.25 -3.03 -13.23
C VAL A 228 18.97 -3.11 -11.87
N LEU A 229 18.48 -2.38 -10.87
CA LEU A 229 18.97 -2.47 -9.49
C LEU A 229 18.67 -3.83 -8.86
N LEU A 230 17.46 -4.37 -9.00
CA LEU A 230 17.06 -5.67 -8.43
C LEU A 230 17.77 -6.86 -9.09
N GLN A 231 18.19 -6.74 -10.34
CA GLN A 231 18.91 -7.79 -11.06
C GLN A 231 20.43 -7.73 -10.86
N ASN A 232 20.97 -6.62 -10.34
CA ASN A 232 22.40 -6.42 -10.21
C ASN A 232 22.82 -6.30 -8.73
N LYS A 233 23.31 -7.41 -8.16
CA LYS A 233 23.80 -7.49 -6.77
C LYS A 233 24.91 -6.48 -6.43
N PHE A 234 25.71 -6.06 -7.42
CA PHE A 234 26.72 -5.03 -7.23
C PHE A 234 26.06 -3.66 -7.09
N ALA A 235 25.11 -3.31 -7.96
CA ALA A 235 24.33 -2.08 -7.86
C ALA A 235 23.53 -2.00 -6.55
N GLN A 236 22.92 -3.11 -6.10
CA GLN A 236 22.24 -3.20 -4.81
C GLN A 236 23.15 -2.81 -3.66
N LYS A 237 24.34 -3.42 -3.60
CA LYS A 237 25.30 -3.14 -2.54
C LYS A 237 25.71 -1.66 -2.48
N TYR A 238 25.80 -0.98 -3.62
CA TYR A 238 26.16 0.45 -3.66
C TYR A 238 24.98 1.40 -3.37
N VAL A 239 23.78 1.06 -3.81
CA VAL A 239 22.58 1.91 -3.60
C VAL A 239 22.00 1.73 -2.19
N TYR A 240 22.09 0.53 -1.62
CA TYR A 240 21.53 0.21 -0.31
C TYR A 240 22.46 0.51 0.86
N LYS A 241 23.77 0.56 0.62
CA LYS A 241 24.75 0.90 1.65
C LYS A 241 24.47 2.29 2.22
N ASP A 242 24.38 2.37 3.55
CA ASP A 242 24.11 3.58 4.31
C ASP A 242 22.76 4.26 3.99
N ARG A 243 21.81 3.52 3.37
CA ARG A 243 20.49 4.04 2.95
C ARG A 243 19.34 3.08 3.27
N PRO A 244 19.13 2.73 4.55
CA PRO A 244 18.15 1.73 4.96
C PRO A 244 16.72 2.11 4.56
N THR A 245 16.31 3.37 4.72
CA THR A 245 14.98 3.84 4.30
C THR A 245 14.71 3.61 2.81
N LEU A 246 15.71 3.88 1.94
CA LEU A 246 15.57 3.66 0.49
C LEU A 246 15.53 2.17 0.16
N ASN A 247 16.40 1.38 0.77
CA ASN A 247 16.43 -0.08 0.60
C ASN A 247 15.07 -0.70 0.99
N ALA A 248 14.54 -0.31 2.14
CA ALA A 248 13.26 -0.78 2.64
C ALA A 248 12.06 -0.28 1.81
N ALA A 249 12.07 0.98 1.37
CA ALA A 249 11.04 1.49 0.46
C ALA A 249 11.02 0.73 -0.88
N ILE A 250 12.20 0.43 -1.44
CA ILE A 250 12.33 -0.37 -2.66
C ILE A 250 11.87 -1.81 -2.40
N GLY A 251 12.26 -2.43 -1.29
CA GLY A 251 11.79 -3.78 -0.93
C GLY A 251 10.27 -3.83 -0.78
N LEU A 252 9.69 -2.83 -0.14
CA LEU A 252 8.25 -2.70 0.08
C LEU A 252 7.45 -2.59 -1.22
N ILE A 253 7.78 -1.65 -2.10
CA ILE A 253 7.00 -1.42 -3.33
C ILE A 253 7.24 -2.49 -4.41
N ASN A 254 8.22 -3.37 -4.20
CA ASN A 254 8.47 -4.49 -5.10
C ASN A 254 7.80 -5.79 -4.66
N GLU A 255 7.19 -5.78 -3.49
CA GLU A 255 6.53 -6.92 -2.91
C GLU A 255 5.19 -7.23 -3.58
N ASP A 256 4.98 -8.49 -3.96
CA ASP A 256 3.66 -8.96 -4.38
C ASP A 256 2.92 -9.67 -3.23
N PHE A 257 1.89 -9.00 -2.71
CA PHE A 257 1.03 -9.50 -1.64
C PHE A 257 -0.13 -10.39 -2.12
N SER A 258 -0.28 -10.64 -3.43
CA SER A 258 -1.42 -11.38 -4.00
C SER A 258 -1.67 -12.72 -3.31
N GLN A 259 -0.63 -13.55 -3.19
CA GLN A 259 -0.75 -14.82 -2.47
C GLN A 259 -0.91 -14.66 -0.96
N ALA A 260 -0.33 -13.60 -0.38
CA ALA A 260 -0.41 -13.39 1.06
C ALA A 260 -1.85 -13.09 1.48
N ILE A 261 -2.51 -12.22 0.72
CA ILE A 261 -3.89 -11.80 0.93
C ILE A 261 -4.85 -12.98 0.71
N ASP A 262 -4.68 -13.76 -0.36
CA ASP A 262 -5.56 -14.91 -0.67
C ASP A 262 -5.50 -16.01 0.41
N LYS A 263 -4.35 -16.20 1.07
CA LYS A 263 -4.15 -17.25 2.08
C LYS A 263 -4.42 -16.81 3.52
N LEU A 264 -4.61 -15.51 3.77
CA LEU A 264 -4.69 -15.01 5.14
C LEU A 264 -6.04 -15.32 5.78
N LEU A 265 -6.03 -16.19 6.79
CA LEU A 265 -7.23 -16.58 7.56
C LEU A 265 -7.29 -15.96 8.97
N VAL A 266 -6.23 -15.26 9.37
CA VAL A 266 -6.11 -14.63 10.70
C VAL A 266 -7.17 -13.52 10.85
N PRO A 267 -7.86 -13.42 12.01
CA PRO A 267 -8.72 -12.28 12.30
C PRO A 267 -7.97 -10.96 12.18
N THR A 268 -8.40 -10.11 11.26
CA THR A 268 -7.67 -8.91 10.86
C THR A 268 -8.50 -7.65 11.06
N HIS A 269 -7.95 -6.67 11.77
CA HIS A 269 -8.47 -5.31 11.81
C HIS A 269 -7.59 -4.40 10.98
N ILE A 270 -8.20 -3.47 10.26
CA ILE A 270 -7.52 -2.47 9.46
C ILE A 270 -7.96 -1.11 9.97
N ILE A 271 -7.02 -0.28 10.41
CA ILE A 271 -7.24 1.10 10.83
C ILE A 271 -6.60 2.00 9.78
N TRP A 272 -7.31 3.03 9.32
CA TRP A 272 -6.81 3.88 8.24
C TRP A 272 -7.18 5.35 8.45
N GLY A 273 -6.26 6.27 8.18
CA GLY A 273 -6.53 7.70 8.14
C GLY A 273 -7.20 8.11 6.83
N GLU A 274 -8.37 8.75 6.90
CA GLU A 274 -9.14 9.16 5.72
C GLU A 274 -8.34 9.97 4.69
N TYR A 275 -7.44 10.83 5.17
CA TYR A 275 -6.58 11.68 4.35
C TYR A 275 -5.13 11.22 4.36
N ASP A 276 -4.89 9.90 4.45
CA ASP A 276 -3.56 9.35 4.20
C ASP A 276 -3.08 9.71 2.78
N ARG A 277 -1.97 10.45 2.73
CA ARG A 277 -1.32 10.94 1.51
C ARG A 277 -0.08 10.13 1.12
N VAL A 278 0.25 9.10 1.90
CA VAL A 278 1.36 8.18 1.67
C VAL A 278 0.82 6.87 1.11
N ALA A 279 -0.13 6.26 1.80
CA ALA A 279 -0.83 5.06 1.33
C ALA A 279 -2.31 5.41 1.06
N PRO A 280 -2.82 5.14 -0.16
CA PRO A 280 -4.20 5.50 -0.48
C PRO A 280 -5.19 4.64 0.32
N LEU A 281 -6.25 5.25 0.86
CA LEU A 281 -7.36 4.54 1.53
C LEU A 281 -7.93 3.38 0.70
N ARG A 282 -7.88 3.51 -0.64
CA ARG A 282 -8.21 2.46 -1.60
C ARG A 282 -7.53 1.12 -1.30
N THR A 283 -6.32 1.13 -0.72
CA THR A 283 -5.63 -0.07 -0.27
C THR A 283 -6.35 -0.75 0.89
N GLY A 284 -6.81 -0.01 1.89
CA GLY A 284 -7.60 -0.55 2.99
C GLY A 284 -8.92 -1.17 2.52
N GLU A 285 -9.58 -0.52 1.55
CA GLU A 285 -10.81 -1.03 0.93
C GLU A 285 -10.58 -2.31 0.13
N LEU A 286 -9.47 -2.39 -0.60
CA LEU A 286 -9.03 -3.61 -1.26
C LEU A 286 -8.79 -4.72 -0.25
N LEU A 287 -8.02 -4.45 0.82
CA LEU A 287 -7.69 -5.45 1.82
C LEU A 287 -8.93 -5.98 2.52
N GLN A 288 -9.86 -5.12 2.95
CA GLN A 288 -11.11 -5.57 3.57
C GLN A 288 -11.92 -6.48 2.64
N PHE A 289 -11.92 -6.21 1.34
CA PHE A 289 -12.69 -7.00 0.39
C PHE A 289 -12.06 -8.36 0.07
N HIS A 290 -10.73 -8.45 0.04
CA HIS A 290 -10.04 -9.69 -0.34
C HIS A 290 -9.64 -10.56 0.85
N LEU A 291 -9.60 -10.01 2.06
CA LEU A 291 -9.34 -10.76 3.27
C LEU A 291 -10.65 -11.33 3.84
N ASP A 292 -10.66 -12.64 4.06
CA ASP A 292 -11.86 -13.38 4.45
C ASP A 292 -12.44 -12.99 5.81
N ASN A 293 -11.58 -12.48 6.70
CA ASN A 293 -11.88 -12.19 8.09
C ASN A 293 -11.32 -10.82 8.48
N ALA A 294 -11.71 -9.77 7.73
CA ALA A 294 -11.20 -8.41 7.91
C ALA A 294 -12.27 -7.34 8.09
N GLU A 295 -11.94 -6.35 8.92
CA GLU A 295 -12.76 -5.15 9.15
C GLU A 295 -11.91 -3.88 8.97
N LEU A 296 -12.36 -2.97 8.11
CA LEU A 296 -11.77 -1.64 7.92
C LEU A 296 -12.49 -0.59 8.78
N ASN A 297 -11.72 0.12 9.58
CA ASN A 297 -12.12 1.21 10.44
C ASN A 297 -11.36 2.48 10.05
N VAL A 298 -12.06 3.38 9.35
CA VAL A 298 -11.48 4.68 8.93
C VAL A 298 -11.60 5.69 10.06
N ILE A 299 -10.52 6.42 10.33
CA ILE A 299 -10.48 7.56 11.23
C ILE A 299 -10.60 8.82 10.37
N GLN A 300 -11.72 9.53 10.56
CA GLN A 300 -12.03 10.75 9.83
C GLN A 300 -11.00 11.84 10.13
N ASP A 301 -10.67 12.63 9.12
CA ASP A 301 -9.68 13.72 9.20
C ASP A 301 -8.25 13.32 9.64
N ALA A 302 -7.91 12.03 9.72
CA ALA A 302 -6.56 11.57 10.06
C ALA A 302 -5.69 11.39 8.81
N GLY A 303 -4.38 11.64 8.95
CA GLY A 303 -3.38 11.34 7.93
C GLY A 303 -2.74 9.96 8.12
N HIS A 304 -1.53 9.79 7.58
CA HIS A 304 -0.82 8.51 7.54
C HIS A 304 -0.44 7.95 8.92
N VAL A 305 -0.34 8.81 9.94
CA VAL A 305 0.12 8.43 11.29
C VAL A 305 -1.01 8.71 12.28
N PRO A 306 -2.16 8.02 12.18
CA PRO A 306 -3.38 8.37 12.90
C PRO A 306 -3.23 8.32 14.42
N MET A 307 -2.31 7.49 14.92
CA MET A 307 -2.00 7.43 16.34
C MET A 307 -1.38 8.71 16.90
N LYS A 308 -0.77 9.55 16.04
CA LYS A 308 -0.27 10.89 16.40
C LYS A 308 -1.25 11.99 16.01
N ASP A 309 -1.93 11.85 14.87
CA ASP A 309 -2.85 12.86 14.35
C ASP A 309 -4.16 12.94 15.14
N LYS A 310 -4.73 11.77 15.48
CA LYS A 310 -6.03 11.57 16.16
C LYS A 310 -5.89 10.51 17.26
N PRO A 311 -5.09 10.77 18.32
CA PRO A 311 -4.69 9.75 19.30
C PRO A 311 -5.89 9.14 20.05
N THR A 312 -6.91 9.94 20.35
CA THR A 312 -8.09 9.45 21.10
C THR A 312 -8.92 8.50 20.25
N GLU A 313 -9.22 8.90 19.02
CA GLU A 313 -9.98 8.10 18.05
C GLU A 313 -9.21 6.85 17.64
N PHE A 314 -7.89 6.96 17.45
CA PHE A 314 -7.01 5.81 17.21
C PHE A 314 -7.08 4.81 18.35
N MET A 315 -6.94 5.24 19.60
CA MET A 315 -7.01 4.35 20.76
C MET A 315 -8.40 3.71 20.92
N GLN A 316 -9.48 4.42 20.59
CA GLN A 316 -10.82 3.83 20.56
C GLN A 316 -10.91 2.68 19.54
N LYS A 317 -10.42 2.90 18.31
CA LYS A 317 -10.39 1.87 17.26
C LYS A 317 -9.45 0.71 17.60
N LEU A 318 -8.29 0.99 18.17
CA LEU A 318 -7.33 -0.02 18.61
C LEU A 318 -7.91 -0.88 19.73
N ASN A 319 -8.50 -0.27 20.77
CA ASN A 319 -9.14 -1.00 21.86
C ASN A 319 -10.31 -1.86 21.36
N TYR A 320 -11.09 -1.37 20.41
CA TYR A 320 -12.12 -2.18 19.76
C TYR A 320 -11.49 -3.40 19.05
N ALA A 321 -10.46 -3.20 18.24
CA ALA A 321 -9.76 -4.26 17.49
C ALA A 321 -9.10 -5.32 18.40
N LEU A 322 -8.59 -4.91 19.56
CA LEU A 322 -7.99 -5.81 20.56
C LEU A 322 -9.00 -6.71 21.25
N ASN A 323 -10.25 -6.26 21.37
CA ASN A 323 -11.28 -6.90 22.20
C ASN A 323 -12.41 -7.57 21.41
N ASN A 324 -12.55 -7.29 20.12
CA ASN A 324 -13.65 -7.78 19.29
C ASN A 324 -13.15 -8.54 18.06
N PRO A 325 -13.86 -9.60 17.62
CA PRO A 325 -13.61 -10.19 16.31
C PRO A 325 -13.97 -9.18 15.20
N PRO A 326 -13.29 -9.22 14.05
CA PRO A 326 -13.65 -8.36 12.92
C PRO A 326 -15.03 -8.73 12.37
N ILE A 327 -15.82 -7.73 12.02
CA ILE A 327 -17.13 -7.92 11.40
C ILE A 327 -16.95 -8.12 9.90
N LYS A 328 -17.26 -9.33 9.40
CA LYS A 328 -17.20 -9.64 7.96
C LYS A 328 -18.21 -8.80 7.19
N ARG A 329 -17.74 -8.06 6.19
CA ARG A 329 -18.60 -7.28 5.28
C ARG A 329 -19.26 -8.21 4.27
N GLN A 330 -20.52 -7.97 3.93
CA GLN A 330 -21.20 -8.70 2.86
C GLN A 330 -20.69 -8.24 1.50
N HIS A 331 -20.39 -9.18 0.60
CA HIS A 331 -20.01 -8.87 -0.77
C HIS A 331 -21.25 -8.60 -1.63
N LEU A 332 -21.16 -7.63 -2.52
CA LEU A 332 -22.18 -7.39 -3.53
C LEU A 332 -22.32 -8.63 -4.42
N THR A 333 -23.53 -9.18 -4.48
CA THR A 333 -23.88 -10.29 -5.39
C THR A 333 -24.53 -9.74 -6.65
N TYR A 334 -24.23 -10.35 -7.79
CA TYR A 334 -24.94 -10.06 -9.04
C TYR A 334 -26.42 -10.38 -8.87
N ILE A 335 -27.29 -9.53 -9.43
CA ILE A 335 -28.74 -9.74 -9.44
C ILE A 335 -29.15 -10.00 -10.88
N GLU A 336 -29.70 -11.19 -11.12
CA GLU A 336 -30.30 -11.55 -12.41
C GLU A 336 -31.76 -11.11 -12.40
N SER A 337 -32.10 -10.14 -13.26
CA SER A 337 -33.46 -9.63 -13.43
C SER A 337 -33.68 -9.24 -14.89
N GLU A 338 -34.89 -9.51 -15.40
CA GLU A 338 -35.27 -9.25 -16.79
C GLU A 338 -35.66 -7.77 -17.03
N ASP A 339 -35.98 -7.01 -15.98
CA ASP A 339 -36.52 -5.63 -16.06
C ASP A 339 -35.54 -4.55 -15.56
N LEU A 340 -34.23 -4.74 -15.73
CA LEU A 340 -33.26 -3.72 -15.31
C LEU A 340 -33.15 -2.58 -16.33
N ALA A 341 -33.01 -1.35 -15.82
CA ALA A 341 -32.88 -0.17 -16.65
C ALA A 341 -31.47 -0.05 -17.26
N THR A 342 -31.37 0.73 -18.35
CA THR A 342 -30.09 1.19 -18.90
C THR A 342 -29.69 2.52 -18.27
N LEU A 343 -28.46 2.59 -17.78
CA LEU A 343 -27.83 3.84 -17.35
C LEU A 343 -27.07 4.47 -18.50
N THR A 344 -27.31 5.76 -18.74
CA THR A 344 -26.58 6.54 -19.75
C THR A 344 -26.06 7.85 -19.15
N CYS A 345 -24.75 8.07 -19.22
CA CYS A 345 -24.07 9.34 -18.94
C CYS A 345 -23.51 9.89 -20.25
N ASN A 346 -23.92 11.09 -20.65
CA ASN A 346 -23.43 11.76 -21.86
C ASN A 346 -22.99 13.19 -21.54
N ASN A 347 -21.70 13.50 -21.70
CA ASN A 347 -21.12 14.83 -21.48
C ASN A 347 -21.46 15.43 -20.10
N GLN A 348 -21.50 14.60 -19.07
CA GLN A 348 -21.73 15.04 -17.68
C GLN A 348 -20.45 14.90 -16.88
N ASN A 349 -20.30 15.75 -15.86
CA ASN A 349 -19.19 15.67 -14.93
C ASN A 349 -19.71 15.47 -13.50
N ASP A 350 -18.87 14.92 -12.63
CA ASP A 350 -19.08 14.89 -11.18
C ASP A 350 -20.38 14.17 -10.78
N ARG A 351 -20.65 13.03 -11.42
CA ARG A 351 -21.83 12.20 -11.16
C ARG A 351 -21.44 10.90 -10.49
N SER A 352 -22.24 10.49 -9.51
CA SER A 352 -22.13 9.19 -8.87
C SER A 352 -23.36 8.33 -9.18
N PHE A 353 -23.13 7.07 -9.52
CA PHE A 353 -24.17 6.10 -9.81
C PHE A 353 -23.97 4.83 -8.97
N SER A 354 -25.09 4.24 -8.56
CA SER A 354 -25.18 2.97 -7.83
C SER A 354 -26.45 2.23 -8.24
N GLY A 355 -26.57 0.95 -7.86
CA GLY A 355 -27.74 0.13 -8.14
C GLY A 355 -27.53 -0.94 -9.21
N HIS A 356 -28.61 -1.39 -9.83
CA HIS A 356 -28.62 -2.55 -10.72
C HIS A 356 -29.09 -2.12 -12.10
N TYR A 357 -28.30 -2.43 -13.13
CA TYR A 357 -28.56 -2.02 -14.50
C TYR A 357 -28.42 -3.20 -15.45
N ASP A 358 -29.06 -3.11 -16.61
CA ASP A 358 -28.79 -4.03 -17.69
C ASP A 358 -27.49 -3.58 -18.39
N PHE A 359 -27.51 -2.34 -18.89
CA PHE A 359 -26.37 -1.71 -19.56
C PHE A 359 -25.99 -0.39 -18.90
N VAL A 360 -24.69 -0.10 -18.88
CA VAL A 360 -24.15 1.21 -18.48
C VAL A 360 -23.33 1.78 -19.63
N TYR A 361 -23.73 2.96 -20.13
CA TYR A 361 -23.03 3.71 -21.17
C TYR A 361 -22.53 5.03 -20.60
N ILE A 362 -21.22 5.28 -20.70
CA ILE A 362 -20.58 6.53 -20.26
C ILE A 362 -19.78 7.09 -21.44
N SER A 363 -20.17 8.27 -21.93
CA SER A 363 -19.55 8.90 -23.09
C SER A 363 -19.27 10.39 -22.85
N GLY A 364 -18.01 10.80 -23.04
CA GLY A 364 -17.59 12.19 -22.87
C GLY A 364 -17.71 12.73 -21.44
N CYS A 365 -17.79 11.85 -20.44
CA CYS A 365 -18.03 12.24 -19.04
C CYS A 365 -16.73 12.34 -18.23
N LYS A 366 -16.64 13.22 -17.24
CA LYS A 366 -15.47 13.33 -16.35
C LYS A 366 -15.83 13.15 -14.88
N TYR A 367 -14.91 12.63 -14.08
CA TYR A 367 -15.11 12.44 -12.64
C TYR A 367 -16.38 11.66 -12.31
N ILE A 368 -16.63 10.58 -13.06
CA ILE A 368 -17.79 9.71 -12.82
C ILE A 368 -17.42 8.65 -11.80
N THR A 369 -18.28 8.43 -10.82
CA THR A 369 -18.11 7.37 -9.82
C THR A 369 -19.19 6.31 -10.00
N LEU A 370 -18.80 5.06 -10.20
CA LEU A 370 -19.67 3.90 -10.14
C LEU A 370 -19.38 3.17 -8.84
N SER A 371 -20.36 3.07 -7.94
CA SER A 371 -20.17 2.46 -6.62
C SER A 371 -21.32 1.51 -6.30
N ASN A 372 -21.02 0.33 -5.73
CA ASN A 372 -22.04 -0.66 -5.35
C ASN A 372 -23.02 -0.93 -6.50
N LEU A 373 -22.47 -1.28 -7.66
CA LEU A 373 -23.21 -1.36 -8.91
C LEU A 373 -23.12 -2.76 -9.50
N THR A 374 -24.23 -3.27 -10.03
CA THR A 374 -24.23 -4.46 -10.88
C THR A 374 -24.72 -4.14 -12.29
N ALA A 375 -24.11 -4.75 -13.30
CA ALA A 375 -24.52 -4.59 -14.70
C ALA A 375 -24.35 -5.89 -15.50
N LYS A 376 -25.04 -6.03 -16.64
CA LYS A 376 -24.65 -7.04 -17.64
C LYS A 376 -23.46 -6.60 -18.46
N GLN A 377 -23.43 -5.32 -18.84
CA GLN A 377 -22.36 -4.77 -19.63
C GLN A 377 -22.10 -3.28 -19.34
N ILE A 378 -20.83 -2.87 -19.37
CA ILE A 378 -20.39 -1.49 -19.21
C ILE A 378 -19.57 -1.06 -20.43
N TYR A 379 -19.92 0.08 -21.01
CA TYR A 379 -19.19 0.73 -22.10
C TYR A 379 -18.76 2.13 -21.68
N ILE A 380 -17.46 2.41 -21.76
CA ILE A 380 -16.86 3.70 -21.38
C ILE A 380 -16.07 4.24 -22.57
N GLU A 381 -16.39 5.46 -22.99
CA GLU A 381 -15.73 6.12 -24.11
C GLU A 381 -15.40 7.58 -23.81
N ASN A 382 -14.18 8.02 -24.15
CA ASN A 382 -13.72 9.40 -24.01
C ASN A 382 -14.00 9.99 -22.60
N SER A 383 -13.83 9.19 -21.55
CA SER A 383 -14.32 9.51 -20.20
C SER A 383 -13.28 9.26 -19.09
N ASP A 384 -13.52 9.85 -17.92
CA ASP A 384 -12.79 9.59 -16.67
C ASP A 384 -13.74 8.99 -15.63
N VAL A 385 -13.47 7.74 -15.22
CA VAL A 385 -14.38 6.94 -14.40
C VAL A 385 -13.63 6.25 -13.25
N THR A 386 -14.13 6.39 -12.04
CA THR A 386 -13.72 5.61 -10.87
C THR A 386 -14.81 4.59 -10.53
N MET A 387 -14.42 3.36 -10.28
CA MET A 387 -15.31 2.25 -9.98
C MET A 387 -14.93 1.61 -8.66
N GLN A 388 -15.91 1.33 -7.81
CA GLN A 388 -15.72 0.70 -6.52
C GLN A 388 -16.82 -0.33 -6.25
N GLN A 389 -16.45 -1.57 -5.95
CA GLN A 389 -17.42 -2.64 -5.64
C GLN A 389 -18.45 -2.80 -6.78
N VAL A 390 -17.96 -3.03 -7.99
CA VAL A 390 -18.79 -3.22 -9.19
C VAL A 390 -18.74 -4.67 -9.64
N VAL A 391 -19.88 -5.27 -9.96
CA VAL A 391 -19.98 -6.65 -10.48
C VAL A 391 -20.65 -6.63 -11.85
N VAL A 392 -19.96 -7.13 -12.87
CA VAL A 392 -20.49 -7.19 -14.23
C VAL A 392 -20.46 -8.63 -14.73
N GLN A 393 -21.59 -9.13 -15.20
CA GLN A 393 -21.72 -10.51 -15.67
C GLN A 393 -22.51 -10.60 -16.97
N SER A 394 -21.93 -11.24 -17.98
CA SER A 394 -22.51 -11.39 -19.32
C SER A 394 -21.99 -12.65 -19.99
N ASP A 395 -22.76 -13.24 -20.91
CA ASP A 395 -22.32 -14.40 -21.70
C ASP A 395 -21.18 -14.08 -22.69
N ASN A 396 -20.93 -12.79 -22.96
CA ASN A 396 -19.96 -12.35 -23.96
C ASN A 396 -18.94 -11.35 -23.40
N LEU A 397 -18.96 -10.09 -23.85
CA LEU A 397 -18.08 -9.03 -23.35
C LEU A 397 -18.75 -8.32 -22.18
N THR A 398 -18.07 -8.20 -21.03
CA THR A 398 -18.64 -7.49 -19.87
C THR A 398 -18.27 -6.01 -19.85
N MET A 399 -17.04 -5.66 -20.24
CA MET A 399 -16.59 -4.27 -20.16
C MET A 399 -15.68 -3.88 -21.32
N GLU A 400 -16.00 -2.74 -21.96
CA GLU A 400 -15.15 -2.11 -22.97
C GLU A 400 -14.81 -0.68 -22.58
N VAL A 401 -13.52 -0.35 -22.69
CA VAL A 401 -12.96 0.97 -22.35
C VAL A 401 -12.23 1.52 -23.57
N ASN A 402 -12.67 2.67 -24.07
CA ASN A 402 -12.14 3.32 -25.27
C ASN A 402 -11.71 4.77 -24.98
N ASN A 403 -10.47 5.13 -25.33
CA ASN A 403 -9.90 6.47 -25.15
C ASN A 403 -10.20 7.12 -23.77
N SER A 404 -10.11 6.34 -22.70
CA SER A 404 -10.59 6.73 -21.37
C SER A 404 -9.54 6.47 -20.27
N PHE A 405 -9.75 7.10 -19.12
CA PHE A 405 -9.03 6.80 -17.88
C PHE A 405 -10.00 6.13 -16.91
N VAL A 406 -9.67 4.93 -16.44
CA VAL A 406 -10.53 4.19 -15.51
C VAL A 406 -9.74 3.70 -14.30
N THR A 407 -10.22 4.01 -13.10
CA THR A 407 -9.70 3.46 -11.84
C THR A 407 -10.71 2.48 -11.25
N MET A 408 -10.30 1.26 -10.89
CA MET A 408 -11.19 0.17 -10.46
C MET A 408 -10.74 -0.42 -9.13
N THR A 409 -11.60 -0.46 -8.12
CA THR A 409 -11.35 -1.10 -6.83
C THR A 409 -12.39 -2.17 -6.56
N ASN A 410 -11.95 -3.42 -6.32
CA ASN A 410 -12.85 -4.53 -6.00
C ASN A 410 -13.93 -4.74 -7.06
N VAL A 411 -13.53 -4.74 -8.33
CA VAL A 411 -14.41 -4.95 -9.49
C VAL A 411 -14.33 -6.41 -9.95
N ARG A 412 -15.48 -7.05 -10.15
CA ARG A 412 -15.57 -8.42 -10.68
C ARG A 412 -16.22 -8.40 -12.05
N LEU A 413 -15.52 -8.92 -13.05
CA LEU A 413 -15.95 -8.98 -14.45
C LEU A 413 -15.99 -10.45 -14.90
N GLN A 414 -17.17 -10.95 -15.26
CA GLN A 414 -17.37 -12.35 -15.65
C GLN A 414 -18.06 -12.48 -17.00
N GLY A 415 -17.33 -12.96 -18.00
CA GLY A 415 -17.89 -13.28 -19.32
C GLY A 415 -16.86 -13.93 -20.23
N LYS A 416 -17.24 -14.27 -21.47
CA LYS A 416 -16.30 -14.87 -22.44
C LYS A 416 -15.03 -14.03 -22.60
N THR A 417 -15.20 -12.71 -22.66
CA THR A 417 -14.14 -11.71 -22.48
C THR A 417 -14.57 -10.77 -21.36
N ALA A 418 -13.79 -10.66 -20.30
CA ALA A 418 -14.14 -9.82 -19.16
C ALA A 418 -13.86 -8.34 -19.49
N LEU A 419 -12.62 -8.01 -19.86
CA LEU A 419 -12.21 -6.63 -20.09
C LEU A 419 -11.56 -6.45 -21.47
N LYS A 420 -11.98 -5.42 -22.19
CA LYS A 420 -11.32 -4.95 -23.41
C LYS A 420 -10.93 -3.48 -23.27
N VAL A 421 -9.64 -3.19 -23.47
CA VAL A 421 -9.05 -1.84 -23.30
C VAL A 421 -8.45 -1.36 -24.62
N LYS A 422 -8.86 -0.19 -25.10
CA LYS A 422 -8.38 0.42 -26.36
C LYS A 422 -8.05 1.91 -26.17
N GLY A 423 -6.82 2.31 -26.53
CA GLY A 423 -6.34 3.69 -26.41
C GLY A 423 -6.51 4.28 -25.01
N SER A 424 -6.54 3.44 -23.98
CA SER A 424 -7.01 3.80 -22.64
C SER A 424 -5.99 3.44 -21.57
N THR A 425 -6.12 4.08 -20.41
CA THR A 425 -5.37 3.71 -19.20
C THR A 425 -6.34 3.19 -18.16
N VAL A 426 -6.09 1.97 -17.68
CA VAL A 426 -6.89 1.34 -16.62
C VAL A 426 -5.99 1.02 -15.42
N ASP A 427 -6.36 1.48 -14.25
CA ASP A 427 -5.75 1.14 -12.96
C ASP A 427 -6.71 0.24 -12.18
N ALA A 428 -6.42 -1.05 -12.14
CA ALA A 428 -7.24 -2.05 -11.46
C ALA A 428 -6.56 -2.56 -10.18
N ALA A 429 -7.26 -2.47 -9.06
CA ALA A 429 -6.81 -2.92 -7.76
C ALA A 429 -7.84 -3.88 -7.15
N GLY A 430 -7.41 -5.09 -6.80
CA GLY A 430 -8.31 -6.12 -6.29
C GLY A 430 -9.39 -6.52 -7.31
N ALA A 431 -9.08 -6.44 -8.60
CA ALA A 431 -10.03 -6.78 -9.65
C ALA A 431 -10.00 -8.28 -9.96
N GLU A 432 -11.14 -8.83 -10.34
CA GLU A 432 -11.29 -10.23 -10.72
C GLU A 432 -11.84 -10.35 -12.14
N PHE A 433 -11.13 -11.08 -12.98
CA PHE A 433 -11.49 -11.28 -14.38
C PHE A 433 -11.73 -12.77 -14.64
N THR A 434 -12.96 -13.15 -14.93
CA THR A 434 -13.31 -14.55 -15.24
C THR A 434 -13.72 -14.67 -16.70
N GLY A 435 -13.09 -15.58 -17.44
CA GLY A 435 -13.49 -15.84 -18.82
C GLY A 435 -12.91 -17.09 -19.47
N SER A 436 -13.56 -17.52 -20.54
CA SER A 436 -13.24 -18.73 -21.30
C SER A 436 -12.37 -18.48 -22.53
N ASN A 437 -12.17 -17.22 -22.95
CA ASN A 437 -11.38 -16.86 -24.12
C ASN A 437 -10.59 -15.56 -23.87
N HIS A 438 -9.41 -15.69 -23.26
CA HIS A 438 -8.54 -14.57 -22.86
C HIS A 438 -9.33 -13.47 -22.10
N PRO A 439 -9.50 -13.60 -20.77
CA PRO A 439 -10.38 -12.71 -19.99
C PRO A 439 -10.06 -11.22 -20.17
N ILE A 440 -8.81 -10.87 -20.45
CA ILE A 440 -8.35 -9.50 -20.63
C ILE A 440 -7.75 -9.34 -22.04
N GLN A 441 -8.21 -8.31 -22.76
CA GLN A 441 -7.70 -7.91 -24.07
C GLN A 441 -7.25 -6.46 -24.02
N VAL A 442 -5.95 -6.22 -24.24
CA VAL A 442 -5.37 -4.87 -24.21
C VAL A 442 -4.79 -4.57 -25.59
N VAL A 443 -5.43 -3.66 -26.31
CA VAL A 443 -5.14 -3.38 -27.72
C VAL A 443 -4.74 -1.93 -27.93
N ALA A 444 -4.05 -1.65 -29.04
CA ALA A 444 -3.43 -0.35 -29.33
C ALA A 444 -2.46 0.08 -28.21
N ASP A 445 -2.13 1.37 -28.16
CA ASP A 445 -1.26 1.97 -27.14
C ASP A 445 -2.02 2.15 -25.80
N SER A 446 -2.54 1.04 -25.25
CA SER A 446 -3.25 1.01 -23.97
C SER A 446 -2.34 0.57 -22.83
N LEU A 447 -2.62 1.10 -21.64
CA LEU A 447 -1.94 0.74 -20.39
C LEU A 447 -2.94 0.13 -19.41
N LEU A 448 -2.57 -1.00 -18.82
CA LEU A 448 -3.33 -1.64 -17.74
C LEU A 448 -2.40 -1.89 -16.56
N TYR A 449 -2.70 -1.28 -15.41
CA TYR A 449 -2.02 -1.55 -14.14
C TYR A 449 -2.89 -2.49 -13.30
N LEU A 450 -2.27 -3.52 -12.74
CA LEU A 450 -2.93 -4.55 -11.96
C LEU A 450 -2.25 -4.60 -10.59
N SER A 451 -3.02 -4.33 -9.54
CA SER A 451 -2.60 -4.39 -8.14
C SER A 451 -3.38 -5.50 -7.45
N VAL A 452 -2.72 -6.57 -7.03
CA VAL A 452 -3.34 -7.66 -6.25
C VAL A 452 -4.64 -8.15 -6.91
N SER A 453 -4.63 -8.24 -8.24
CA SER A 453 -5.79 -8.65 -9.03
C SER A 453 -5.66 -10.12 -9.38
N ARG A 454 -6.74 -10.73 -9.88
CA ARG A 454 -6.71 -12.13 -10.30
C ARG A 454 -7.51 -12.36 -11.56
N GLN A 455 -7.12 -13.38 -12.31
CA GLN A 455 -7.94 -13.90 -13.39
C GLN A 455 -8.17 -15.40 -13.28
N TYR A 456 -9.33 -15.83 -13.74
CA TYR A 456 -9.67 -17.22 -13.96
C TYR A 456 -9.74 -17.46 -15.45
N TYR A 457 -8.74 -18.17 -15.98
CA TYR A 457 -8.66 -18.56 -17.38
C TYR A 457 -8.69 -20.08 -17.48
N ASN A 458 -9.68 -20.62 -18.19
CA ASN A 458 -9.92 -22.07 -18.28
C ASN A 458 -9.96 -22.76 -16.90
N GLY A 459 -10.61 -22.11 -15.93
CA GLY A 459 -10.75 -22.60 -14.56
C GLY A 459 -9.48 -22.54 -13.70
N LYS A 460 -8.37 -22.01 -14.22
CA LYS A 460 -7.12 -21.82 -13.46
C LYS A 460 -7.02 -20.39 -12.96
N LEU A 461 -6.76 -20.27 -11.66
CA LEU A 461 -6.44 -19.00 -11.01
C LEU A 461 -5.03 -18.53 -11.40
N GLN A 462 -4.90 -17.26 -11.73
CA GLN A 462 -3.63 -16.56 -11.91
C GLN A 462 -3.68 -15.23 -11.17
N TYR A 463 -2.64 -14.96 -10.37
CA TYR A 463 -2.46 -13.66 -9.73
C TYR A 463 -1.89 -12.66 -10.73
N LEU A 464 -2.34 -11.41 -10.62
CA LEU A 464 -2.00 -10.32 -11.49
C LEU A 464 -1.54 -9.13 -10.64
N HIS A 465 -0.23 -8.96 -10.56
CA HIS A 465 0.42 -7.79 -9.98
C HIS A 465 1.50 -7.28 -10.94
N GLY A 466 1.26 -6.15 -11.60
CA GLY A 466 2.14 -5.68 -12.66
C GLY A 466 1.48 -4.71 -13.63
N MET A 467 2.01 -4.63 -14.85
CA MET A 467 1.45 -3.78 -15.90
C MET A 467 1.40 -4.50 -17.25
N SER A 468 0.51 -4.04 -18.13
CA SER A 468 0.41 -4.46 -19.53
C SER A 468 0.50 -3.23 -20.43
N GLU A 469 1.36 -3.29 -21.45
CA GLU A 469 1.37 -2.33 -22.57
C GLU A 469 0.98 -3.09 -23.85
N GLY A 470 -0.22 -2.81 -24.37
CA GLY A 470 -0.84 -3.71 -25.34
C GLY A 470 -1.00 -5.13 -24.78
N ASN A 471 -0.93 -6.16 -25.63
CA ASN A 471 -1.03 -7.57 -25.22
C ASN A 471 0.25 -8.14 -24.56
N VAL A 472 1.23 -7.28 -24.24
CA VAL A 472 2.45 -7.69 -23.55
C VAL A 472 2.29 -7.41 -22.06
N TYR A 473 2.32 -8.48 -21.27
CA TYR A 473 2.17 -8.43 -19.82
C TYR A 473 3.55 -8.52 -19.14
N ASP A 474 3.87 -7.54 -18.30
CA ASP A 474 4.98 -7.58 -17.32
C ASP A 474 4.37 -7.85 -15.93
N LEU A 475 4.10 -9.13 -15.65
CA LEU A 475 3.56 -9.62 -14.39
C LEU A 475 4.69 -10.12 -13.50
N ARG A 476 4.58 -9.89 -12.19
CA ARG A 476 5.52 -10.39 -11.19
C ARG A 476 5.04 -11.68 -10.54
#